data_AF-A0A975BE91-F1
#
_entry.id   AF-A0A975BE91-F1
#
_cell.length_a   1.000
_cell.length_b   1.000
_cell.length_c   1.000
_cell.angle_alpha   90.00
_cell.angle_beta   90.00
_cell.angle_gamma   90.00
#
_symmetry.space_group_name_H-M   'P 1'
#
loop_
_entity.id
_entity.type
_entity.pdbx_description
1 polymer ?
#
loop_
_entity_poly.entity_id
_entity_poly.type
_entity_poly.pdbx_seq_one_letter_code
_entity_poly.pdbx_strand_id
1 'polypeptide(L)'
;MKLKELIYDMIQIEKKLSHFETRFGVKSVDFSRAINAGELEKFDAFDEYRMEFIEWLSLYKTWLSLEVKYRQLIERQPVAIQIKSALAA
;
A
#
# COMPACT_ATOMS: atom_id res chain seq x y z
N MET A 1 -9.07 -15.70 2.58
CA MET A 1 -8.75 -14.90 1.38
C MET A 1 -7.87 -15.73 0.46
N LYS A 2 -8.28 -15.89 -0.79
CA LYS A 2 -7.46 -16.52 -1.83
C LYS A 2 -6.38 -15.55 -2.29
N LEU A 3 -5.25 -16.05 -2.78
CA LEU A 3 -4.14 -15.20 -3.23
C LEU A 3 -4.57 -14.20 -4.32
N LYS A 4 -5.46 -14.61 -5.24
CA LYS A 4 -6.00 -13.75 -6.30
C LYS A 4 -6.83 -12.58 -5.76
N GLU A 5 -7.63 -12.83 -4.72
CA GLU A 5 -8.40 -11.78 -4.02
C GLU A 5 -7.47 -10.80 -3.32
N LEU A 6 -6.45 -11.31 -2.62
CA LEU A 6 -5.42 -10.49 -1.98
C LEU A 6 -4.69 -9.59 -2.98
N ILE A 7 -4.24 -10.15 -4.10
CA ILE A 7 -3.55 -9.37 -5.15
C ILE A 7 -4.48 -8.30 -5.71
N TYR A 8 -5.76 -8.63 -5.93
CA TYR A 8 -6.73 -7.65 -6.38
C TYR A 8 -6.87 -6.48 -5.39
N ASP A 9 -7.02 -6.78 -4.10
CA ASP A 9 -7.12 -5.77 -3.04
C ASP A 9 -5.85 -4.90 -2.96
N MET A 10 -4.66 -5.51 -3.06
CA MET A 10 -3.38 -4.80 -3.13
C MET A 10 -3.36 -3.79 -4.29
N ILE A 11 -3.75 -4.23 -5.50
CA ILE A 11 -3.79 -3.37 -6.69
C ILE A 11 -4.78 -2.20 -6.50
N GLN A 12 -5.91 -2.41 -5.84
CA GLN A 12 -6.87 -1.32 -5.58
C GLN A 12 -6.28 -0.28 -4.61
N ILE A 13 -5.55 -0.70 -3.58
CA ILE A 13 -4.90 0.23 -2.66
C ILE A 13 -3.74 0.94 -3.36
N GLU A 14 -2.94 0.26 -4.17
CA GLU A 14 -1.85 0.85 -4.95
C GLU A 14 -2.33 1.95 -5.88
N LYS A 15 -3.49 1.77 -6.54
CA LYS A 15 -4.10 2.83 -7.35
C LYS A 15 -4.43 4.07 -6.52
N LYS A 16 -4.97 3.90 -5.32
CA LYS A 16 -5.27 5.04 -4.42
C LYS A 16 -3.98 5.71 -3.94
N LEU A 17 -2.98 4.93 -3.55
CA LEU A 17 -1.66 5.46 -3.17
C LEU A 17 -1.02 6.23 -4.33
N SER A 18 -1.10 5.73 -5.57
CA SER A 18 -0.55 6.42 -6.75
C SER A 18 -1.18 7.79 -7.01
N HIS A 19 -2.42 8.00 -6.60
CA HIS A 19 -3.05 9.31 -6.67
C HIS A 19 -2.36 10.31 -5.74
N PHE A 20 -2.10 9.93 -4.48
CA PHE A 20 -1.32 10.74 -3.54
C PHE A 20 0.13 10.93 -3.99
N GLU A 21 0.77 9.88 -4.51
CA GLU A 21 2.15 9.99 -5.01
C GLU A 21 2.27 10.99 -6.16
N THR A 22 1.32 10.96 -7.09
CA THR A 22 1.28 11.89 -8.21
C THR A 22 0.96 13.31 -7.76
N ARG A 23 0.04 13.45 -6.80
CA ARG A 23 -0.36 14.75 -6.24
C ARG A 23 0.75 15.43 -5.46
N PHE A 24 1.45 14.69 -4.60
CA PHE A 24 2.50 15.22 -3.73
C PHE A 24 3.90 15.14 -4.33
N GLY A 25 4.06 14.44 -5.46
CA GLY A 25 5.34 14.34 -6.17
C GLY A 25 6.38 13.48 -5.45
N VAL A 26 5.97 12.60 -4.53
CA VAL A 26 6.85 11.74 -3.74
C VAL A 26 6.30 10.32 -3.67
N LYS A 27 7.19 9.31 -3.63
CA LYS A 27 6.76 7.92 -3.45
C LYS A 27 6.29 7.67 -2.02
N SER A 28 5.34 6.75 -1.86
CA SER A 28 4.76 6.42 -0.55
C SER A 28 5.83 6.01 0.47
N VAL A 29 6.91 5.36 0.02
CA VAL A 29 8.02 5.01 0.91
C VAL A 29 8.74 6.23 1.47
N ASP A 30 8.97 7.26 0.66
CA ASP A 30 9.65 8.48 1.09
C ASP A 30 8.71 9.36 1.92
N PHE A 31 7.44 9.41 1.53
CA PHE A 31 6.39 10.09 2.27
C PHE A 31 6.22 9.51 3.68
N SER A 32 6.26 8.17 3.81
CA SER A 32 6.26 7.51 5.12
C SER A 32 7.45 7.90 5.98
N ARG A 33 8.65 8.01 5.39
CA ARG A 33 9.85 8.40 6.13
C ARG A 33 9.74 9.83 6.64
N ALA A 34 9.29 10.76 5.80
CA ALA A 34 9.11 12.16 6.15
C ALA A 34 8.08 12.33 7.29
N ILE A 35 6.95 11.62 7.24
CA ILE A 35 5.95 11.60 8.34
C ILE A 35 6.59 11.11 9.64
N ASN A 36 7.29 9.98 9.60
CA ASN A 36 7.90 9.39 10.81
C ASN A 36 9.06 10.23 11.37
N ALA A 37 9.70 11.04 10.53
CA ALA A 37 10.77 11.95 10.91
C ALA A 37 10.26 13.31 11.41
N GLY A 38 8.96 13.59 11.35
CA GLY A 38 8.39 14.89 11.71
C GLY A 38 8.64 16.00 10.69
N GLU A 39 9.13 15.69 9.48
CA GLU A 39 9.48 16.69 8.47
C GLU A 39 8.27 17.46 7.91
N LEU A 40 7.06 16.97 8.19
CA LEU A 40 5.81 17.49 7.65
C LEU A 40 5.02 18.35 8.63
N GLU A 41 5.54 18.63 9.84
CA GLU A 41 4.88 19.46 10.86
C GLU A 41 4.46 20.85 10.33
N LYS A 42 5.21 21.41 9.37
CA LYS A 42 4.86 22.68 8.71
C LYS A 42 3.51 22.67 7.98
N PHE A 43 2.99 21.48 7.65
CA PHE A 43 1.70 21.30 7.00
C PHE A 43 0.55 21.15 8.01
N ASP A 44 0.84 20.96 9.30
CA ASP A 44 -0.18 20.83 10.34
C ASP A 44 -1.00 22.12 10.53
N ALA A 45 -0.54 23.28 10.04
CA ALA A 45 -1.37 24.49 10.04
C ALA A 45 -2.55 24.42 9.04
N PHE A 46 -2.54 23.46 8.10
CA PHE A 46 -3.48 23.39 6.99
C PHE A 46 -4.37 22.14 7.11
N ASP A 47 -5.66 22.35 7.44
CA ASP A 47 -6.62 21.26 7.67
C ASP A 47 -6.75 20.31 6.46
N GLU A 48 -6.69 20.84 5.22
CA GLU A 48 -6.78 20.06 3.98
C GLU A 48 -5.66 19.02 3.88
N TYR A 49 -4.40 19.44 4.09
CA TYR A 49 -3.25 18.53 4.01
C TYR A 49 -3.25 17.52 5.15
N ARG A 50 -3.71 17.89 6.35
CA ARG A 50 -3.86 16.94 7.47
C ARG A 50 -4.80 15.78 7.12
N MET A 51 -5.96 16.07 6.54
CA MET A 51 -6.93 15.04 6.19
C MET A 51 -6.37 14.07 5.13
N GLU A 52 -5.66 14.59 4.13
CA GLU A 52 -5.06 13.78 3.08
C GLU A 52 -3.90 12.93 3.58
N PHE A 53 -3.11 13.45 4.52
CA PHE A 53 -2.03 12.69 5.14
C PHE A 53 -2.57 11.54 5.99
N ILE A 54 -3.67 11.77 6.72
CA ILE A 54 -4.36 10.71 7.48
C ILE A 54 -4.92 9.64 6.55
N GLU A 55 -5.58 10.03 5.46
CA GLU A 55 -6.12 9.10 4.47
C GLU A 55 -5.00 8.26 3.84
N TRP A 56 -3.95 8.92 3.36
CA TRP A 56 -2.79 8.25 2.80
C TRP A 56 -2.15 7.28 3.81
N LEU A 57 -1.96 7.70 5.06
CA LEU A 57 -1.34 6.87 6.10
C LEU A 57 -2.16 5.61 6.39
N SER A 58 -3.49 5.74 6.40
CA SER A 58 -4.41 4.62 6.56
C SER A 58 -4.28 3.61 5.41
N LEU A 59 -4.25 4.10 4.17
CA LEU A 59 -4.05 3.27 2.98
C LEU A 59 -2.69 2.58 2.99
N TYR A 60 -1.63 3.32 3.32
CA TYR A 60 -0.26 2.79 3.29
C TYR A 60 -0.05 1.72 4.36
N LYS A 61 -0.56 1.93 5.59
CA LYS A 61 -0.55 0.90 6.64
C LYS A 61 -1.34 -0.35 6.23
N THR A 62 -2.46 -0.16 5.54
CA THR A 62 -3.26 -1.27 5.02
C THR A 62 -2.48 -2.03 3.94
N TRP A 63 -1.84 -1.33 3.01
CA TRP A 63 -0.99 -1.93 1.97
C TRP A 63 0.15 -2.75 2.58
N LEU A 64 0.86 -2.23 3.58
CA LEU A 64 1.92 -2.96 4.30
C LEU A 64 1.38 -4.25 4.94
N SER A 65 0.19 -4.20 5.55
CA SER A 65 -0.46 -5.39 6.11
C SER A 65 -0.79 -6.44 5.04
N LEU A 66 -1.25 -6.00 3.87
CA LEU A 66 -1.52 -6.89 2.73
C LEU A 66 -0.23 -7.47 2.15
N GLU A 67 0.85 -6.69 2.06
CA GLU A 67 2.15 -7.17 1.59
C GLU A 67 2.69 -8.29 2.49
N VAL A 68 2.61 -8.12 3.82
CA VAL A 68 3.00 -9.17 4.79
C VAL A 68 2.17 -10.45 4.57
N LYS A 69 0.85 -10.31 4.41
CA LYS A 69 -0.03 -11.46 4.12
C LYS A 69 0.31 -12.12 2.78
N TYR A 70 0.67 -11.32 1.77
CA TYR A 70 1.05 -11.82 0.45
C TYR A 70 2.32 -12.65 0.54
N ARG A 71 3.36 -12.15 1.21
CA ARG A 71 4.61 -12.88 1.47
C ARG A 71 4.33 -14.22 2.18
N GLN A 72 3.54 -14.20 3.24
CA GLN A 72 3.16 -15.41 3.97
C GLN A 72 2.37 -16.44 3.15
N LEU A 73 1.62 -16.02 2.14
CA LEU A 73 0.86 -16.92 1.28
C LEU A 73 1.69 -17.43 0.10
N ILE A 74 2.45 -16.54 -0.55
CA ILE A 74 3.28 -16.89 -1.71
C ILE A 74 4.44 -17.81 -1.31
N GLU A 75 4.91 -17.76 -0.07
CA GLU A 75 6.00 -18.64 0.41
C GLU A 75 5.53 -20.08 0.69
N ARG A 76 4.22 -20.34 0.76
CA ARG A 76 3.70 -21.69 1.11
C ARG A 76 3.92 -22.73 0.01
N GLN A 77 4.09 -22.29 -1.24
CA GLN A 77 4.27 -23.17 -2.38
C GLN A 77 5.16 -22.51 -3.43
N PRO A 78 5.90 -23.28 -4.25
CA PRO A 78 6.65 -22.71 -5.36
C PRO A 78 5.75 -21.90 -6.30
N VAL A 79 6.24 -20.75 -6.78
CA VAL A 79 5.49 -19.83 -7.66
C VAL A 79 4.93 -20.56 -8.89
N ALA A 80 5.70 -21.49 -9.48
CA ALA A 80 5.25 -22.28 -10.62
C ALA A 80 3.97 -23.10 -10.33
N ILE A 81 3.85 -23.66 -9.12
CA ILE A 81 2.67 -24.41 -8.69
C ILE A 81 1.48 -23.46 -8.51
N GLN A 82 1.72 -22.29 -7.92
CA GLN A 82 0.68 -21.30 -7.71
C GLN A 82 0.11 -20.76 -9.02
N ILE A 83 0.97 -20.48 -10.00
CA ILE A 83 0.54 -20.08 -11.35
C ILE A 83 -0.31 -21.18 -11.98
N LYS A 84 0.14 -22.44 -11.93
CA LYS A 84 -0.61 -23.57 -12.47
C LYS A 84 -2.00 -23.69 -11.83
N SER A 85 -2.09 -23.59 -10.51
CA SER A 85 -3.36 -23.61 -9.78
C SER A 85 -4.26 -22.44 -10.13
N ALA A 86 -3.71 -21.24 -10.35
CA ALA A 86 -4.48 -20.06 -10.71
C ALA A 86 -5.04 -20.10 -12.14
N LEU A 87 -4.34 -20.77 -13.06
CA LEU A 87 -4.81 -20.95 -14.46
C LEU A 87 -5.84 -22.07 -14.60
N ALA A 88 -5.87 -23.02 -13.66
CA ALA A 88 -6.81 -24.13 -13.66
C ALA A 88 -8.15 -23.83 -12.95
N ALA A 89 -8.29 -22.65 -12.33
CA ALA A 89 -9.43 -22.23 -11.52
C ALA A 89 -10.21 -21.09 -12.18
#